data_AF-A0A947M113-F1
#
_entry.id   AF-A0A947M113-F1
#
_cell.length_a   1.000
_cell.length_b   1.000
_cell.length_c   1.000
_cell.angle_alpha   90.00
_cell.angle_beta   90.00
_cell.angle_gamma   90.00
#
_symmetry.space_group_name_H-M   'P 1'
#
loop_
_entity.id
_entity.type
_entity.pdbx_description
1 polymer ?
#
loop_
_entity_poly.entity_id
_entity_poly.type
_entity_poly.pdbx_seq_one_letter_code
_entity_poly.pdbx_strand_id
1 'polypeptide(L)'
;GLALTGATLIAAGLLALAWAPAVAWAVLGCFCAGLGFYMLHNTLQVQATQMAPEARGTAVTLFACLLFLGQSAGVLVVAFSVDRGWLLPVFSAAALGVLALGFVISRRVQARGAVMGA
;
A
#
# COMPACT_ATOMS: atom_id res chain seq x y z
N GLY A 1 -7.26 -10.35 6.94
CA GLY A 1 -5.81 -10.57 7.08
C GLY A 1 -5.08 -9.24 7.15
N LEU A 2 -3.84 -9.24 7.68
CA LEU A 2 -3.05 -8.02 7.92
C LEU A 2 -2.89 -7.10 6.69
N ALA A 3 -2.80 -7.69 5.48
CA ALA A 3 -2.72 -6.93 4.24
C ALA A 3 -4.00 -6.14 3.92
N LEU A 4 -5.18 -6.72 4.13
CA LEU A 4 -6.45 -6.04 3.86
C LEU A 4 -6.70 -4.92 4.88
N THR A 5 -6.44 -5.19 6.17
CA THR A 5 -6.55 -4.18 7.23
C THR A 5 -5.55 -3.05 7.06
N GLY A 6 -4.33 -3.37 6.60
CA GLY A 6 -3.34 -2.34 6.28
C GLY A 6 -3.78 -1.46 5.11
N ALA A 7 -4.29 -2.07 4.04
CA ALA A 7 -4.81 -1.34 2.89
C ALA A 7 -6.03 -0.46 3.22
N THR A 8 -6.96 -0.93 4.06
CA THR A 8 -8.11 -0.11 4.49
C THR A 8 -7.68 1.07 5.35
N LEU A 9 -6.69 0.91 6.24
CA LEU A 9 -6.14 2.01 7.03
C LEU A 9 -5.44 3.06 6.18
N ILE A 10 -4.65 2.63 5.17
CA ILE A 10 -4.02 3.56 4.22
C ILE A 10 -5.10 4.33 3.45
N ALA A 11 -6.11 3.65 2.92
CA ALA A 11 -7.16 4.29 2.16
C ALA A 11 -7.98 5.28 3.00
N ALA A 12 -8.32 4.92 4.24
CA ALA A 12 -8.98 5.83 5.18
C ALA A 12 -8.10 7.05 5.49
N GLY A 13 -6.79 6.86 5.69
CA GLY A 13 -5.85 7.95 5.91
C GLY A 13 -5.73 8.90 4.71
N LEU A 14 -5.63 8.36 3.49
CA LEU A 14 -5.58 9.15 2.27
C LEU A 14 -6.89 9.94 2.02
N LEU A 15 -8.04 9.33 2.29
CA LEU A 15 -9.34 10.01 2.20
C LEU A 15 -9.48 11.10 3.27
N ALA A 16 -8.98 10.87 4.48
CA ALA A 16 -8.92 11.91 5.51
C ALA A 16 -8.04 13.07 5.06
N LEU A 17 -6.88 12.82 4.45
CA LEU A 17 -6.02 13.87 3.88
C LEU A 17 -6.71 14.63 2.74
N ALA A 18 -7.49 13.95 1.91
CA ALA A 18 -8.15 14.56 0.76
C ALA A 18 -9.35 15.44 1.16
N TRP A 19 -10.13 15.02 2.16
CA TRP A 19 -11.45 15.60 2.43
C TRP A 19 -11.63 16.21 3.82
N ALA A 20 -10.67 16.05 4.74
CA ALA A 20 -10.90 16.50 6.10
C ALA A 20 -10.86 18.03 6.24
N PRO A 21 -11.81 18.63 6.95
CA PRO A 21 -11.89 20.07 7.13
C PRO A 21 -10.95 20.62 8.21
N ALA A 22 -10.33 19.76 9.02
CA ALA A 22 -9.47 20.17 10.14
C ALA A 22 -8.15 19.40 10.17
N VAL A 23 -7.06 20.10 10.53
CA VAL A 23 -5.68 19.57 10.58
C VAL A 23 -5.57 18.33 11.48
N ALA A 24 -6.34 18.24 12.55
CA ALA A 24 -6.34 17.09 13.45
C ALA A 24 -6.66 15.76 12.74
N TRP A 25 -7.56 15.80 11.75
CA TRP A 25 -7.88 14.61 10.92
C TRP A 25 -6.76 14.25 9.96
N ALA A 26 -5.99 15.22 9.47
CA ALA A 26 -4.82 14.95 8.65
C ALA A 26 -3.72 14.27 9.48
N VAL A 27 -3.52 14.70 10.74
CA VAL A 27 -2.59 14.04 11.67
C VAL A 27 -3.00 12.58 11.92
N LEU A 28 -4.29 12.35 12.22
CA LEU A 28 -4.82 11.01 12.40
C LEU A 28 -4.70 10.18 11.11
N GLY A 29 -4.97 10.79 9.95
CA GLY A 29 -4.84 10.15 8.64
C GLY A 29 -3.41 9.72 8.34
N CYS A 30 -2.42 10.57 8.63
CA CYS A 30 -1.00 10.23 8.52
C CYS A 30 -0.61 9.07 9.44
N PHE A 31 -1.10 9.06 10.68
CA PHE A 31 -0.86 7.96 11.62
C PHE A 31 -1.46 6.65 11.10
N CYS A 32 -2.73 6.65 10.67
CA CYS A 32 -3.40 5.49 10.09
C CYS A 32 -2.70 4.99 8.82
N ALA A 33 -2.28 5.89 7.93
CA ALA A 33 -1.56 5.54 6.72
C ALA A 33 -0.19 4.92 7.02
N GLY A 34 0.56 5.46 7.98
CA GLY A 34 1.84 4.89 8.42
C GLY A 34 1.67 3.49 9.02
N LEU A 35 0.71 3.32 9.93
CA LEU A 35 0.39 2.02 10.52
C LEU A 35 -0.02 1.00 9.45
N GLY A 36 -0.94 1.40 8.56
CA GLY A 36 -1.42 0.55 7.49
C GLY A 36 -0.33 0.16 6.49
N PHE A 37 0.59 1.08 6.20
CA PHE A 37 1.78 0.81 5.38
C PHE A 37 2.65 -0.27 6.01
N TYR A 38 2.98 -0.17 7.31
CA TYR A 38 3.77 -1.21 7.97
C TYR A 38 3.08 -2.57 7.96
N MET A 39 1.77 -2.62 8.18
CA MET A 39 1.00 -3.89 8.13
C MET A 39 1.07 -4.53 6.74
N LEU A 40 0.88 -3.74 5.67
CA LEU A 40 0.91 -4.23 4.30
C LEU A 40 2.33 -4.58 3.85
N HIS A 41 3.29 -3.69 4.09
CA HIS A 41 4.69 -3.83 3.69
C HIS A 41 5.35 -5.05 4.34
N ASN A 42 5.21 -5.22 5.66
CA ASN A 42 5.80 -6.36 6.37
C ASN A 42 5.20 -7.69 5.86
N THR A 43 3.89 -7.72 5.59
CA THR A 43 3.24 -8.91 5.02
C THR A 43 3.82 -9.23 3.64
N LEU A 44 3.95 -8.22 2.77
CA LEU A 44 4.51 -8.39 1.43
C LEU A 44 5.98 -8.81 1.45
N GLN A 45 6.78 -8.25 2.35
CA GLN A 45 8.19 -8.61 2.50
C GLN A 45 8.35 -10.07 2.92
N VAL A 46 7.56 -10.53 3.91
CA VAL A 46 7.54 -11.95 4.30
C VAL A 46 7.14 -12.81 3.11
N GLN A 47 6.05 -12.48 2.41
CA GLN A 47 5.64 -13.23 1.22
C GLN A 47 6.71 -13.27 0.14
N ALA A 48 7.40 -12.16 -0.14
CA ALA A 48 8.49 -12.10 -1.12
C ALA A 48 9.63 -13.07 -0.78
N THR A 49 10.03 -13.14 0.49
CA THR A 49 11.07 -14.10 0.92
C THR A 49 10.64 -15.56 0.80
N GLN A 50 9.35 -15.84 0.93
CA GLN A 50 8.79 -17.20 0.83
C GLN A 50 8.49 -17.61 -0.62
N MET A 51 8.45 -16.66 -1.57
CA MET A 51 8.19 -16.96 -2.97
C MET A 51 9.36 -17.64 -3.69
N ALA A 52 10.59 -17.42 -3.24
CA ALA A 52 11.78 -18.08 -3.76
C ALA A 52 12.81 -18.32 -2.64
N PRO A 53 12.65 -19.39 -1.83
CA PRO A 53 13.54 -19.68 -0.70
C PRO A 53 14.99 -19.86 -1.12
N GLU A 54 15.21 -20.54 -2.25
CA GLU A 54 16.52 -20.81 -2.89
C GLU A 54 17.28 -19.52 -3.26
N ALA A 55 16.55 -18.43 -3.58
CA ALA A 55 17.11 -17.16 -4.06
C ALA A 55 16.57 -15.96 -3.26
N ARG A 56 16.45 -16.13 -1.94
CA ARG A 56 15.84 -15.12 -1.04
C ARG A 56 16.47 -13.74 -1.19
N GLY A 57 17.80 -13.66 -1.32
CA GLY A 57 18.52 -12.41 -1.52
C GLY A 57 18.02 -11.65 -2.75
N THR A 58 17.96 -12.32 -3.91
CA THR A 58 17.48 -11.76 -5.17
C THR A 58 16.00 -11.35 -5.11
N ALA A 59 15.16 -12.16 -4.45
CA ALA A 59 13.74 -11.83 -4.28
C ALA A 59 13.54 -10.53 -3.46
N VAL A 60 14.32 -10.35 -2.40
CA VAL A 60 14.26 -9.16 -1.54
C VAL A 60 14.83 -7.92 -2.26
N THR A 61 15.93 -8.05 -3.00
CA THR A 61 16.49 -6.91 -3.75
C THR A 61 15.58 -6.45 -4.87
N LEU A 62 14.93 -7.39 -5.59
CA LEU A 62 13.94 -7.05 -6.60
C LEU A 62 12.70 -6.39 -5.98
N PHE A 63 12.23 -6.89 -4.83
CA PHE A 63 11.14 -6.26 -4.08
C PHE A 63 11.48 -4.83 -3.68
N ALA A 64 12.67 -4.60 -3.11
CA ALA A 64 13.14 -3.26 -2.74
C ALA A 64 13.26 -2.35 -3.98
N CYS A 65 13.80 -2.86 -5.09
CA CYS A 65 13.92 -2.12 -6.35
C CYS A 65 12.55 -1.66 -6.87
N LEU A 66 11.57 -2.56 -6.93
CA LEU A 66 10.20 -2.25 -7.34
C LEU A 66 9.50 -1.28 -6.38
N LEU A 67 9.74 -1.41 -5.07
CA LEU A 67 9.22 -0.49 -4.07
C LEU A 67 9.75 0.92 -4.31
N PHE A 68 11.08 1.09 -4.43
CA PHE A 68 11.69 2.40 -4.67
C PHE A 68 11.28 2.99 -6.02
N LEU A 69 11.22 2.18 -7.07
CA LEU A 69 10.76 2.62 -8.39
C LEU A 69 9.30 3.13 -8.32
N GLY A 70 8.43 2.38 -7.64
CA GLY A 70 7.04 2.77 -7.43
C GLY A 70 6.89 4.05 -6.60
N GLN A 71 7.69 4.22 -5.54
CA GLN A 71 7.71 5.47 -4.75
C GLN A 71 8.17 6.66 -5.60
N SER A 72 9.26 6.53 -6.36
CA SER A 72 9.75 7.59 -7.25
C SER A 72 8.72 7.98 -8.31
N ALA A 73 8.10 7.00 -8.97
CA ALA A 73 7.04 7.24 -9.95
C ALA A 73 5.82 7.91 -9.31
N GLY A 74 5.42 7.47 -8.11
CA GLY A 74 4.32 8.07 -7.36
C GLY A 74 4.59 9.53 -7.00
N VAL A 75 5.79 9.84 -6.50
CA VAL A 75 6.20 11.23 -6.20
C VAL A 75 6.14 12.11 -7.45
N LEU A 76 6.64 11.61 -8.59
CA LEU A 76 6.59 12.36 -9.85
C LEU A 76 5.14 12.67 -10.29
N VAL A 77 4.25 11.69 -10.23
CA VAL A 77 2.83 11.84 -10.58
C VAL A 77 2.13 12.84 -9.65
N VAL A 78 2.36 12.73 -8.34
CA VAL A 78 1.77 13.63 -7.35
C VAL A 78 2.31 15.05 -7.52
N ALA A 79 3.62 15.23 -7.72
CA ALA A 79 4.24 16.54 -7.94
C ALA A 79 3.61 17.27 -9.14
N PHE A 80 3.44 16.58 -10.27
CA PHE A 80 2.77 17.14 -11.45
C PHE A 80 1.30 17.53 -11.18
N SER A 81 0.66 16.85 -10.24
CA SER A 81 -0.74 17.09 -9.89
C SER A 81 -0.94 18.24 -8.91
N VAL A 82 0.07 18.54 -8.08
CA VAL A 82 0.04 19.66 -7.11
C VAL A 82 -0.15 20.99 -7.85
N ASP A 83 0.62 21.24 -8.90
CA ASP A 83 0.57 22.48 -9.68
C ASP A 83 -0.79 22.71 -10.38
N ARG A 84 -1.61 21.64 -10.49
CA ARG A 84 -2.93 21.64 -11.14
C ARG A 84 -4.09 21.69 -10.15
N GLY A 85 -3.81 21.66 -8.85
CA GLY A 85 -4.85 21.59 -7.80
C GLY A 85 -5.57 20.24 -7.73
N TRP A 86 -5.00 19.19 -8.31
CA TRP A 86 -5.65 17.86 -8.41
C TRP A 86 -5.38 16.96 -7.20
N LEU A 87 -5.04 17.51 -6.04
CA LEU A 87 -4.73 16.73 -4.85
C LEU A 87 -5.91 15.85 -4.41
N LEU A 88 -7.11 16.40 -4.33
CA LEU A 88 -8.34 15.67 -3.99
C LEU A 88 -8.56 14.40 -4.86
N PRO A 89 -8.63 14.50 -6.20
CA PRO A 89 -8.81 13.31 -7.04
C PRO A 89 -7.61 12.37 -7.00
N VAL A 90 -6.38 12.87 -6.85
CA VAL A 90 -5.17 12.03 -6.78
C VAL A 90 -5.12 11.21 -5.51
N PHE A 91 -5.37 11.81 -4.34
CA PHE A 91 -5.42 11.08 -3.07
C PHE A 91 -6.59 10.09 -3.04
N SER A 92 -7.75 10.46 -3.60
CA SER A 92 -8.91 9.55 -3.70
C SER A 92 -8.62 8.37 -4.64
N ALA A 93 -7.98 8.61 -5.79
CA ALA A 93 -7.57 7.56 -6.72
C ALA A 93 -6.50 6.63 -6.09
N ALA A 94 -5.54 7.21 -5.35
CA ALA A 94 -4.55 6.43 -4.62
C ALA A 94 -5.19 5.55 -3.54
N ALA A 95 -6.20 6.07 -2.81
CA ALA A 95 -6.95 5.29 -1.83
C ALA A 95 -7.64 4.07 -2.47
N LEU A 96 -8.30 4.27 -3.61
CA LEU A 96 -8.92 3.17 -4.37
C LEU A 96 -7.87 2.17 -4.87
N GLY A 97 -6.73 2.65 -5.38
CA GLY A 97 -5.63 1.80 -5.82
C GLY A 97 -5.07 0.91 -4.71
N VAL A 98 -4.89 1.47 -3.51
CA VAL A 98 -4.40 0.71 -2.35
C VAL A 98 -5.44 -0.30 -1.86
N LEU A 99 -6.73 0.04 -1.84
CA LEU A 99 -7.81 -0.92 -1.53
C LEU A 99 -7.84 -2.09 -2.51
N ALA A 100 -7.76 -1.79 -3.81
CA ALA A 100 -7.73 -2.81 -4.85
C ALA A 100 -6.51 -3.74 -4.67
N LEU A 101 -5.34 -3.16 -4.40
CA LEU A 101 -4.13 -3.92 -4.12
C LEU A 101 -4.29 -4.84 -2.90
N GLY A 102 -4.78 -4.31 -1.77
CA GLY A 102 -5.02 -5.08 -0.55
C GLY A 102 -6.01 -6.22 -0.76
N PHE A 103 -7.08 -5.98 -1.53
CA PHE A 103 -8.06 -6.99 -1.89
C PHE A 103 -7.45 -8.11 -2.76
N VAL A 104 -6.70 -7.75 -3.81
CA VAL A 104 -6.02 -8.71 -4.69
C VAL A 104 -5.02 -9.56 -3.90
N ILE A 105 -4.19 -8.95 -3.05
CA ILE A 105 -3.23 -9.68 -2.20
C ILE A 105 -3.96 -10.62 -1.25
N SER A 106 -5.00 -10.15 -0.57
CA SER A 106 -5.78 -10.98 0.37
C SER A 106 -6.38 -12.21 -0.34
N ARG A 107 -6.90 -12.06 -1.56
CA ARG A 107 -7.41 -13.19 -2.34
C ARG A 107 -6.30 -14.17 -2.75
N ARG A 108 -5.16 -13.66 -3.22
CA ARG A 108 -4.02 -14.49 -3.66
C ARG A 108 -3.40 -15.28 -2.49
N VAL A 109 -3.31 -14.67 -1.31
CA VAL A 109 -2.80 -15.35 -0.10
C VAL A 109 -3.79 -16.43 0.37
N GLN A 110 -5.10 -16.13 0.41
CA GLN A 110 -6.12 -17.12 0.77
C GLN A 110 -6.15 -18.30 -0.21
N ALA A 111 -6.03 -18.04 -1.52
CA ALA A 111 -5.98 -19.08 -2.53
C ALA A 111 -4.76 -20.02 -2.35
N ARG A 112 -3.59 -19.47 -1.98
CA ARG A 112 -2.41 -20.29 -1.64
C ARG A 112 -2.62 -21.14 -0.38
N GLY A 113 -3.25 -20.57 0.65
CA GLY A 113 -3.58 -21.30 1.88
C GLY A 113 -4.54 -22.47 1.64
N ALA A 114 -5.52 -22.30 0.74
CA ALA A 114 -6.46 -23.37 0.37
C ALA A 114 -5.79 -24.52 -0.41
N VAL A 115 -4.81 -24.23 -1.26
CA VAL A 115 -4.05 -25.26 -2.02
C VAL A 115 -3.11 -26.07 -1.13
N MET A 116 -2.55 -25.46 -0.07
CA MET A 116 -1.62 -26.13 0.85
C MET A 116 -2.30 -26.94 1.96
N GLY A 117 -3.62 -26.76 2.13
CA GLY A 117 -4.43 -27.50 3.10
C GLY A 117 -5.28 -28.63 2.49
N ALA A 118 -5.22 -28.82 1.17
CA ALA A 118 -5.83 -29.92 0.43
C ALA A 118 -4.77 -30.98 0.09
#